data_AF-A0A531LJA8-F1
#
_entry.id   AF-A0A531LJA8-F1
#
_cell.length_a   1.000
_cell.length_b   1.000
_cell.length_c   1.000
_cell.angle_alpha   90.00
_cell.angle_beta   90.00
_cell.angle_gamma   90.00
#
_symmetry.space_group_name_H-M   'P 1'
#
loop_
_entity.id
_entity.type
_entity.pdbx_description
1 polymer ?
#
loop_
_entity_poly.entity_id
_entity_poly.type
_entity_poly.pdbx_seq_one_letter_code
_entity_poly.pdbx_strand_id
1 'polypeptide(L)' 'AELCRACRHPLTVEDRLSPRYAPGISCPHCHEVRSDEDRARYAERQRQVELAAARGKGPHIGS' A
#
# COMPACT_ATOMS: atom_id res chain seq x y z
N ALA A 1 -3.43 1.50 15.20
CA ALA A 1 -4.29 1.39 14.01
C ALA A 1 -3.50 1.80 12.78
N GLU A 2 -3.53 1.01 11.71
CA GLU A 2 -2.83 1.32 10.47
C GLU A 2 -3.81 1.97 9.49
N LEU A 3 -3.41 3.03 8.79
CA LEU A 3 -4.26 3.68 7.79
C LEU A 3 -4.04 3.06 6.41
N CYS A 4 -5.13 2.87 5.66
CA CYS A 4 -5.03 2.52 4.25
C CYS A 4 -4.32 3.65 3.49
N ARG A 5 -3.23 3.32 2.79
CA ARG A 5 -2.45 4.30 2.01
C ARG A 5 -3.19 4.85 0.78
N ALA A 6 -4.25 4.17 0.32
CA ALA A 6 -5.06 4.61 -0.81
C ALA A 6 -6.12 5.64 -0.41
N CYS A 7 -6.87 5.38 0.67
CA CYS A 7 -8.03 6.20 1.05
C CYS A 7 -7.93 6.88 2.42
N ARG A 8 -6.87 6.61 3.20
CA ARG A 8 -6.65 7.08 4.59
C ARG A 8 -7.67 6.57 5.61
N HIS A 9 -8.48 5.57 5.26
CA HIS A 9 -9.37 4.91 6.22
C HIS A 9 -8.57 4.09 7.25
N PRO A 10 -8.87 4.17 8.55
CA PRO A 10 -8.28 3.29 9.57
C PRO A 10 -8.67 1.83 9.34
N LEU A 11 -7.70 0.93 9.37
CA LEU A 11 -7.93 -0.51 9.16
C LEU A 11 -7.84 -1.27 10.48
N THR A 12 -8.79 -2.19 10.67
CA THR A 12 -8.68 -3.24 11.69
C THR A 12 -7.78 -4.38 11.20
N VAL A 13 -7.59 -5.39 12.05
CA VAL A 13 -6.86 -6.61 11.66
C VAL A 13 -7.68 -7.39 10.64
N GLU A 14 -8.99 -7.49 10.84
CA GLU A 14 -9.93 -8.20 9.97
C GLU A 14 -9.99 -7.56 8.58
N ASP A 15 -9.96 -6.23 8.50
CA ASP A 15 -9.90 -5.52 7.22
C ASP A 15 -8.68 -5.92 6.38
N ARG A 16 -7.54 -6.17 7.04
CA ARG A 16 -6.29 -6.58 6.39
C ARG A 16 -6.29 -8.04 5.95
N LEU A 17 -7.20 -8.86 6.47
CA LEU A 17 -7.38 -10.27 6.07
C LEU A 17 -8.36 -10.43 4.91
N SER A 18 -9.09 -9.37 4.55
CA SER A 18 -10.04 -9.39 3.45
C SER A 18 -9.36 -9.65 2.10
N PRO A 19 -9.99 -10.40 1.17
CA PRO A 19 -9.48 -10.55 -0.20
C PRO A 19 -9.44 -9.22 -0.98
N ARG A 20 -10.15 -8.19 -0.51
CA ARG A 20 -10.14 -6.84 -1.09
C ARG A 20 -9.00 -5.97 -0.58
N TYR A 21 -8.21 -6.45 0.38
CA TYR A 21 -7.06 -5.72 0.90
C TYR A 21 -5.82 -6.03 0.07
N ALA A 22 -5.21 -4.97 -0.45
CA ALA A 22 -3.91 -5.00 -1.09
C ALA A 22 -3.07 -3.86 -0.50
N PRO A 23 -1.97 -4.15 0.22
CA PRO A 23 -1.13 -3.15 0.86
C PRO A 23 -0.77 -2.02 -0.10
N GLY A 24 -0.93 -0.77 0.32
CA GLY A 24 -0.65 0.38 -0.54
C GLY A 24 -1.71 0.69 -1.60
N ILE A 25 -2.54 -0.28 -2.00
CA ILE A 25 -3.38 -0.23 -3.21
C ILE A 25 -4.86 -0.07 -2.88
N SER A 26 -5.41 -0.95 -2.03
CA SER A 26 -6.84 -0.90 -1.70
C SER A 26 -7.15 -1.57 -0.35
N CYS A 27 -8.30 -1.25 0.21
CA CYS A 27 -8.88 -1.90 1.39
C CYS A 27 -10.36 -2.20 1.13
N PRO A 28 -11.04 -2.99 2.00
CA PRO A 28 -12.46 -3.32 1.83
C PRO A 28 -13.36 -2.11 1.65
N HIS A 29 -13.00 -0.99 2.29
CA HIS A 29 -13.76 0.27 2.28
C HIS A 29 -13.60 1.09 1.01
N CYS A 30 -12.51 0.92 0.25
CA CYS A 30 -12.25 1.71 -0.95
C CYS A 30 -12.10 0.88 -2.23
N HIS A 31 -12.07 -0.45 -2.13
CA HIS A 31 -11.84 -1.34 -3.25
C HIS A 31 -12.83 -1.08 -4.40
N GLU A 32 -14.11 -0.88 -4.10
CA GLU A 32 -15.15 -0.65 -5.12
C GLU A 32 -15.34 0.84 -5.47
N VAL A 33 -14.88 1.75 -4.62
CA VAL A 33 -15.05 3.20 -4.81
C VAL A 33 -13.95 3.81 -5.68
N ARG A 34 -12.75 3.21 -5.66
CA ARG A 34 -11.63 3.66 -6.51
C ARG A 34 -11.79 3.09 -7.92
N SER A 35 -11.33 3.82 -8.92
CA SER A 35 -11.28 3.31 -10.29
C SER A 35 -10.11 2.35 -10.48
N ASP A 36 -10.10 1.59 -11.57
CA ASP A 36 -8.96 0.76 -11.93
C ASP A 36 -7.70 1.59 -12.20
N GLU A 37 -7.86 2.77 -12.80
CA GLU A 37 -6.77 3.72 -13.02
C GLU A 37 -6.15 4.20 -11.70
N ASP A 38 -6.99 4.53 -10.72
CA ASP A 38 -6.53 4.87 -9.37
C ASP A 38 -5.75 3.72 -8.74
N ARG A 39 -6.27 2.49 -8.82
CA ARG A 39 -5.60 1.29 -8.30
C ARG A 39 -4.24 1.07 -8.97
N ALA A 40 -4.15 1.22 -10.28
CA ALA A 40 -2.89 1.06 -11.02
C ALA A 40 -1.84 2.09 -10.57
N ARG A 41 -2.23 3.36 -10.42
CA ARG A 41 -1.35 4.42 -9.90
C ARG A 41 -0.87 4.13 -8.48
N TYR A 42 -1.74 3.60 -7.61
CA TYR A 42 -1.37 3.24 -6.24
C TYR A 42 -0.44 2.04 -6.19
N ALA A 43 -0.64 1.05 -7.08
CA ALA A 43 0.24 -0.10 -7.22
C ALA A 43 1.65 0.29 -7.64
N GLU A 44 1.79 1.19 -8.62
CA GLU A 44 3.10 1.67 -9.03
C GLU A 44 3.80 2.46 -7.90
N ARG A 45 3.06 3.33 -7.19
CA ARG A 45 3.60 4.00 -6.00
C ARG A 45 4.08 2.99 -4.94
N GLN A 46 3.27 1.97 -4.66
CA GLN A 46 3.61 0.93 -3.70
C GLN A 46 4.87 0.16 -4.12
N ARG A 47 4.98 -0.18 -5.41
CA ARG A 47 6.17 -0.81 -5.98
C ARG A 47 7.42 0.05 -5.78
N GLN A 48 7.35 1.35 -6.02
CA GLN A 48 8.48 2.26 -5.79
C GLN A 48 8.90 2.30 -4.32
N VAL A 49 7.95 2.27 -3.38
CA VAL A 49 8.23 2.17 -1.94
C VAL A 49 8.94 0.86 -1.61
N GLU A 50 8.48 -0.26 -2.14
CA GLU A 50 9.09 -1.58 -1.93
C GLU A 50 10.52 -1.65 -2.52
N LEU A 51 10.72 -1.11 -3.73
CA LEU A 51 12.03 -1.01 -4.36
C LEU A 51 12.99 -0.15 -3.53
N ALA A 52 12.53 1.00 -3.03
CA ALA A 52 13.34 1.86 -2.17
C ALA A 52 13.70 1.17 -0.85
N ALA A 53 12.74 0.47 -0.23
CA ALA A 53 12.97 -0.32 0.99
C ALA A 53 13.95 -1.49 0.76
N ALA A 54 13.91 -2.12 -0.42
CA ALA A 54 14.86 -3.16 -0.80
C ALA A 54 16.28 -2.58 -1.03
N ARG A 55 16.38 -1.43 -1.69
CA ARG A 55 17.67 -0.74 -1.95
C ARG A 55 18.30 -0.17 -0.68
N GLY A 56 17.49 0.36 0.24
CA GLY A 56 17.93 0.88 1.53
C GLY A 56 18.49 -0.17 2.50
N LYS A 57 18.44 -1.46 2.14
CA LYS A 57 19.09 -2.57 2.85
C LYS A 57 20.53 -2.85 2.36
N GLY A 58 21.02 -2.13 1.34
CA GLY A 58 22.43 -2.18 0.97
C GLY A 58 23.33 -1.49 2.01
N PRO A 59 24.63 -1.82 2.07
CA PRO A 59 25.56 -1.13 2.94
C PRO A 59 25.55 0.36 2.59
N HIS A 60 25.19 1.18 3.56
CA HIS A 60 25.29 2.63 3.51
C HIS A 60 26.79 2.95 3.40
N ILE A 61 27.27 3.21 2.18
CA ILE A 61 28.64 3.71 1.98
C ILE A 61 28.67 5.12 2.56
N GLY A 62 29.23 5.25 3.75
CA GLY A 62 29.35 6.51 4.49
C GLY A 62 28.98 6.35 5.96
N SER A 63 29.74 5.53 6.70
CA SER A 63 29.93 5.70 8.15
C SER A 63 31.24 6.46 8.38
#